data_AF-A0A5D4RZB9-F1
#
_entry.id   AF-A0A5D4RZB9-F1
#
_cell.length_a   1.000
_cell.length_b   1.000
_cell.length_c   1.000
_cell.angle_alpha   90.00
_cell.angle_beta   90.00
_cell.angle_gamma   90.00
#
_symmetry.space_group_name_H-M   'P 1'
#
loop_
_entity.id
_entity.type
_entity.pdbx_description
1 polymer ?
#
loop_
_entity_poly.entity_id
_entity_poly.type
_entity_poly.pdbx_seq_one_letter_code
_entity_poly.pdbx_strand_id
1 'polypeptide(L)'
;MNKRIRKKKATQRYKYGIEMLSVYCELPKGVVTDEVGEDLKHLSVDLNEWENDLDVYLDCKAIDLMRKYKTGWFYREVIMKEVSE
;
A
#
# COMPACT_ATOMS: atom_id res chain seq x y z
N MET A 1 20.08 11.79 -13.98
CA MET A 1 19.18 12.35 -12.95
C MET A 1 19.96 12.51 -11.64
N ASN A 2 20.06 13.74 -11.10
CA ASN A 2 20.84 14.01 -9.88
C ASN A 2 20.40 13.12 -8.70
N LYS A 3 21.36 12.63 -7.89
CA LYS A 3 21.12 11.77 -6.71
C LYS A 3 20.04 12.32 -5.76
N ARG A 4 19.99 13.65 -5.62
CA ARG A 4 18.96 14.37 -4.83
C ARG A 4 17.54 14.21 -5.39
N ILE A 5 17.37 14.21 -6.71
CA ILE A 5 16.07 14.08 -7.38
C ILE A 5 15.53 12.65 -7.22
N ARG A 6 16.40 11.64 -7.38
CA ARG A 6 16.06 10.22 -7.14
C ARG A 6 15.55 10.01 -5.71
N LYS A 7 16.28 10.54 -4.71
CA LYS A 7 15.88 10.44 -3.30
C LYS A 7 14.55 11.13 -3.01
N LYS A 8 14.32 12.32 -3.59
CA LYS A 8 13.04 13.05 -3.43
C LYS A 8 11.87 12.25 -4.01
N LYS A 9 12.05 11.67 -5.20
CA LYS A 9 11.04 10.80 -5.82
C LYS A 9 10.76 9.59 -4.92
N ALA A 10 11.78 8.84 -4.52
CA ALA A 10 11.61 7.67 -3.65
C ALA A 10 10.82 7.98 -2.37
N THR A 11 11.14 9.08 -1.69
CA THR A 11 10.38 9.53 -0.51
C THR A 11 8.92 9.86 -0.82
N GLN A 12 8.62 10.47 -1.97
CA GLN A 12 7.24 10.74 -2.38
C GLN A 12 6.45 9.45 -2.62
N ARG A 13 7.05 8.48 -3.32
CA ARG A 13 6.42 7.17 -3.60
C ARG A 13 6.10 6.43 -2.31
N TYR A 14 7.06 6.38 -1.40
CA TYR A 14 6.90 5.78 -0.09
C TYR A 14 5.73 6.41 0.68
N LYS A 15 5.71 7.75 0.77
CA LYS A 15 4.64 8.47 1.48
C LYS A 15 3.28 8.25 0.84
N TYR A 16 3.22 8.25 -0.49
CA TYR A 16 1.99 7.99 -1.23
C TYR A 16 1.42 6.60 -0.92
N GLY A 17 2.24 5.55 -1.01
CA GLY A 17 1.79 4.18 -0.72
C GLY A 17 1.27 4.01 0.72
N ILE A 18 1.96 4.59 1.70
CA ILE A 18 1.51 4.57 3.10
C ILE A 18 0.19 5.33 3.28
N GLU A 19 0.05 6.51 2.66
CA GLU A 19 -1.18 7.31 2.76
C GLU A 19 -2.36 6.57 2.13
N MET A 20 -2.17 6.07 0.92
CA MET A 20 -3.21 5.40 0.15
C MET A 20 -3.70 4.16 0.90
N LEU A 21 -2.81 3.27 1.33
CA LEU A 21 -3.18 2.07 2.08
C LEU A 21 -3.82 2.39 3.43
N SER A 22 -3.34 3.43 4.14
CA SER A 22 -3.93 3.85 5.42
C SER A 22 -5.38 4.28 5.27
N VAL A 23 -5.66 5.12 4.26
CA VAL A 23 -7.03 5.58 3.98
C VAL A 23 -7.89 4.43 3.46
N TYR A 24 -7.39 3.70 2.47
CA TYR A 24 -8.17 2.71 1.74
C TYR A 24 -8.48 1.47 2.60
N CYS A 25 -7.54 1.04 3.44
CA CYS A 25 -7.72 -0.09 4.37
C CYS A 25 -8.30 0.33 5.72
N GLU A 26 -8.51 1.63 5.96
CA GLU A 26 -8.95 2.19 7.24
C GLU A 26 -8.01 1.82 8.41
N LEU A 27 -6.70 1.78 8.14
CA LEU A 27 -5.67 1.39 9.11
C LEU A 27 -4.81 2.59 9.52
N PRO A 28 -4.34 2.65 10.78
CA PRO A 28 -3.36 3.66 11.18
C PRO A 28 -2.07 3.53 10.35
N LYS A 29 -1.47 4.67 9.98
CA LYS A 29 -0.23 4.71 9.20
C LYS A 29 0.93 3.92 9.82
N GLY A 30 0.96 3.81 11.15
CA GLY A 30 1.96 2.99 11.86
C GLY A 30 1.85 1.51 11.49
N VAL A 31 0.64 0.95 11.56
CA VAL A 31 0.37 -0.44 11.18
C VAL A 31 0.73 -0.68 9.71
N VAL A 32 0.32 0.22 8.82
CA VAL A 32 0.66 0.13 7.39
C VAL A 32 2.18 0.19 7.20
N THR A 33 2.87 1.08 7.91
CA THR A 33 4.33 1.22 7.83
C THR A 33 5.05 -0.06 8.26
N ASP A 34 4.58 -0.72 9.32
CA ASP A 34 5.16 -1.95 9.82
C ASP A 34 4.97 -3.11 8.82
N GLU A 35 3.84 -3.13 8.12
CA GLU A 35 3.50 -4.21 7.18
C GLU A 35 4.15 -4.07 5.81
N VAL A 36 4.26 -2.85 5.27
CA VAL A 36 4.67 -2.63 3.86
C VAL A 36 5.83 -1.65 3.71
N GLY A 37 6.37 -1.11 4.81
CA GLY A 37 7.38 -0.06 4.78
C GLY A 37 8.72 -0.51 4.18
N GLU A 38 9.12 -1.77 4.36
CA GLU A 38 10.34 -2.29 3.74
C GLU A 38 10.17 -2.50 2.23
N ASP A 39 9.07 -3.12 1.83
CA ASP A 39 8.71 -3.33 0.42
C ASP A 39 8.61 -2.00 -0.34
N LEU A 40 7.93 -1.00 0.22
CA LEU A 40 7.84 0.33 -0.38
C LEU A 40 9.19 1.03 -0.47
N LYS A 41 10.12 0.80 0.48
CA LYS A 41 11.47 1.36 0.37
C LYS A 41 12.22 0.76 -0.82
N HIS A 42 12.14 -0.55 -1.01
CA HIS A 42 12.77 -1.23 -2.16
C HIS A 42 12.14 -0.77 -3.48
N LEU A 43 10.82 -0.86 -3.60
CA LEU A 43 10.09 -0.43 -4.80
C LEU A 43 10.30 1.06 -5.13
N SER A 44 10.42 1.91 -4.10
CA SER A 44 10.62 3.35 -4.33
C SER A 44 11.96 3.70 -4.98
N VAL A 45 12.97 2.84 -4.85
CA VAL A 45 14.34 3.05 -5.35
C VAL A 45 14.55 2.46 -6.75
N ASP A 46 13.93 1.30 -7.02
CA ASP A 46 14.27 0.47 -8.19
C ASP A 46 13.33 0.66 -9.40
N LEU A 47 12.18 1.32 -9.22
CA LEU A 47 11.20 1.49 -10.30
C LEU A 47 11.60 2.58 -11.31
N ASN A 48 11.93 2.14 -12.54
CA ASN A 48 12.11 2.96 -13.74
C ASN A 48 10.77 3.48 -14.29
N GLU A 49 9.71 2.68 -14.22
CA GLU A 49 8.33 3.04 -14.57
C GLU A 49 7.48 3.03 -13.30
N TRP A 50 7.02 4.21 -12.89
CA TRP A 50 6.56 4.45 -11.53
C TRP A 50 5.12 3.99 -11.26
N GLU A 51 4.25 4.12 -12.26
CA GLU A 51 2.80 4.07 -12.04
C GLU A 51 2.28 2.62 -12.08
N ASN A 52 2.72 1.82 -13.06
CA ASN A 52 2.14 0.47 -13.24
C ASN A 52 2.47 -0.52 -12.11
N ASP A 53 3.75 -0.64 -11.72
CA ASP A 53 4.17 -1.66 -10.75
C ASP A 53 3.81 -1.30 -9.32
N LEU A 54 3.80 0.00 -9.00
CA LEU A 54 3.44 0.47 -7.66
C LEU A 54 1.94 0.32 -7.42
N ASP A 55 1.11 0.69 -8.38
CA ASP A 55 -0.35 0.64 -8.21
C ASP A 55 -0.84 -0.81 -8.06
N VAL A 56 -0.33 -1.73 -8.89
CA VAL A 56 -0.64 -3.17 -8.76
C VAL A 56 -0.21 -3.73 -7.39
N TYR A 57 1.00 -3.40 -6.95
CA TYR A 57 1.47 -3.82 -5.62
C TYR A 57 0.55 -3.30 -4.52
N LEU A 58 0.16 -2.02 -4.59
CA LEU A 58 -0.70 -1.40 -3.60
C LEU A 58 -2.10 -2.00 -3.58
N ASP A 59 -2.69 -2.30 -4.73
CA ASP A 59 -4.01 -2.95 -4.82
C ASP A 59 -3.99 -4.34 -4.17
N CYS A 60 -2.99 -5.16 -4.51
CA CYS A 60 -2.84 -6.49 -3.91
C CYS A 60 -2.66 -6.39 -2.39
N LYS A 61 -1.78 -5.50 -1.91
CA LYS A 61 -1.55 -5.31 -0.48
C LYS A 61 -2.76 -4.76 0.25
N ALA A 62 -3.56 -3.91 -0.39
CA ALA A 62 -4.77 -3.39 0.22
C ALA A 62 -5.74 -4.53 0.56
N ILE A 63 -5.94 -5.46 -0.38
CA ILE A 63 -6.79 -6.64 -0.17
C ILE A 63 -6.27 -7.50 0.97
N ASP A 64 -4.96 -7.79 0.99
CA ASP A 64 -4.33 -8.57 2.05
C ASP A 64 -4.50 -7.93 3.43
N LEU A 65 -4.28 -6.61 3.53
CA LEU A 65 -4.43 -5.87 4.78
C LEU A 65 -5.87 -5.83 5.26
N MET A 66 -6.82 -5.53 4.38
CA MET A 66 -8.26 -5.54 4.70
C MET A 66 -8.69 -6.91 5.20
N ARG A 67 -8.22 -8.00 4.57
CA ARG A 67 -8.50 -9.37 5.01
C ARG A 67 -7.87 -9.69 6.36
N LYS A 68 -6.58 -9.36 6.55
CA LYS A 68 -5.82 -9.68 7.76
C LYS A 68 -6.36 -8.93 8.98
N TYR A 69 -6.64 -7.64 8.85
CA TYR A 69 -7.09 -6.78 9.94
C TYR A 69 -8.61 -6.69 10.06
N LYS A 70 -9.35 -7.30 9.14
CA LYS A 70 -10.82 -7.30 9.12
C LYS A 70 -11.40 -5.89 9.01
N THR A 71 -10.79 -5.09 8.14
CA THR A 71 -11.13 -3.67 7.94
C THR A 71 -11.42 -3.39 6.46
N GLY A 72 -11.89 -2.17 6.17
CA GLY A 72 -12.12 -1.71 4.81
C GLY A 72 -13.30 -2.39 4.11
N TRP A 73 -13.55 -1.96 2.89
CA TRP A 73 -14.71 -2.39 2.10
C TRP A 73 -14.63 -3.87 1.72
N PHE A 74 -13.44 -4.38 1.38
CA PHE A 74 -13.29 -5.76 0.91
C PHE A 74 -13.72 -6.78 1.97
N TYR A 75 -13.31 -6.58 3.23
CA TYR A 75 -13.73 -7.48 4.31
C TYR A 75 -15.24 -7.39 4.57
N ARG A 76 -15.80 -6.17 4.59
CA ARG A 76 -17.22 -5.94 4.89
C ARG A 76 -18.16 -6.44 3.79
N GLU A 77 -17.79 -6.24 2.54
CA GLU A 77 -18.70 -6.44 1.42
C GLU A 77 -18.53 -7.77 0.71
N VAL A 78 -17.34 -8.37 0.77
CA VAL A 78 -17.03 -9.64 0.13
C VAL A 78 -17.01 -10.75 1.18
N ILE A 79 -16.09 -10.67 2.14
CA ILE A 79 -15.86 -11.77 3.09
C ILE A 79 -17.05 -11.95 4.05
N MET A 80 -17.59 -10.89 4.63
CA MET A 80 -18.72 -11.04 5.56
C MET A 80 -20.01 -11.55 4.88
N LYS A 81 -20.17 -11.31 3.57
CA LYS A 81 -21.32 -11.84 2.82
C LYS A 81 -21.17 -13.33 2.54
N GLU A 82 -19.98 -13.79 2.16
CA GLU A 82 -19.69 -15.22 1.97
C GLU A 82 -19.90 -16.07 3.22
N VAL A 83 -19.72 -15.49 4.42
CA VAL A 83 -19.92 -16.21 5.70
C VAL A 83 -21.40 -16.23 6.11
N SER A 84 -22.24 -15.41 5.49
CA SER A 84 -23.66 -15.28 5.83
C SER A 84 -24.61 -16.07 4.91
N GLU A 85 -24.07 -16.69 3.86
CA GLU A 85 -24.77 -17.62 2.94
C GLU A 85 -24.45 -19.08 3.29
#